data_AF-A0A3P7EP45-F1
#
_entry.id   AF-A0A3P7EP45-F1
#
_cell.length_a   1.000
_cell.length_b   1.000
_cell.length_c   1.000
_cell.angle_alpha   90.00
_cell.angle_beta   90.00
_cell.angle_gamma   90.00
#
_symmetry.space_group_name_H-M   'P 1'
#
loop_
_entity.id
_entity.type
_entity.pdbx_description
1 polymer ?
#
loop_
_entity_poly.entity_id
_entity_poly.type
_entity_poly.pdbx_seq_one_letter_code
_entity_poly.pdbx_strand_id
1 'polypeptide(L)'
;MKRITCCEMQNVQDPTNARLFIGTITGNIFGLCAVSLEFSEVLLFEETIVKSMNPSKDIGRSANQIMVNPTDVNQVLIAFDNHIIVHYNLLSNEVLHHWIVQQAITVCHLFPLLFGFVMSFK
;
A
#
# COMPACT_ATOMS: atom_id res chain seq x y z
N MET A 1 -7.97 13.32 -13.25
CA MET A 1 -7.01 12.89 -12.22
C MET A 1 -7.80 12.59 -10.96
N LYS A 2 -7.68 11.38 -10.39
CA LYS A 2 -8.40 10.99 -9.17
C LYS A 2 -7.78 11.69 -7.95
N ARG A 3 -8.55 11.93 -6.89
CA ARG A 3 -8.05 12.56 -5.65
C ARG A 3 -6.93 11.72 -5.04
N ILE A 4 -5.79 12.35 -4.76
CA ILE A 4 -4.67 11.78 -4.01
C ILE A 4 -5.05 11.74 -2.53
N THR A 5 -4.72 10.64 -1.86
CA THR A 5 -5.08 10.39 -0.45
C THR A 5 -3.87 10.16 0.44
N CYS A 6 -2.77 9.64 -0.09
CA CYS A 6 -1.49 9.53 0.59
C CYS A 6 -0.34 9.44 -0.41
N CYS A 7 0.88 9.66 0.07
CA CYS A 7 2.10 9.40 -0.68
C CYS A 7 3.17 8.82 0.25
N GLU A 8 4.08 8.02 -0.29
CA GLU A 8 5.24 7.49 0.44
C GLU A 8 6.43 7.33 -0.50
N MET A 9 7.65 7.63 -0.04
CA MET A 9 8.85 7.53 -0.87
C MET A 9 9.53 6.16 -0.70
N GLN A 10 9.68 5.44 -1.81
CA GLN A 10 10.51 4.24 -1.90
C GLN A 10 11.98 4.62 -2.15
N ASN A 11 12.91 3.82 -1.61
CA ASN A 11 14.36 3.93 -1.86
C ASN A 11 14.95 5.32 -1.53
N VAL A 12 14.58 5.92 -0.39
CA VAL A 12 15.08 7.24 0.04
C VAL A 12 16.61 7.32 0.08
N GLN A 13 17.29 6.20 0.33
CA GLN A 13 18.75 6.12 0.40
C GLN A 13 19.45 6.06 -0.97
N ASP A 14 18.72 5.67 -2.03
CA ASP A 14 19.23 5.62 -3.41
C ASP A 14 18.33 6.46 -4.32
N PRO A 15 18.62 7.78 -4.45
CA PRO A 15 17.85 8.69 -5.28
C PRO A 15 17.74 8.26 -6.75
N THR A 16 18.68 7.45 -7.25
CA THR A 16 18.67 6.99 -8.64
C THR A 16 17.56 5.98 -8.94
N ASN A 17 17.13 5.26 -7.90
CA ASN A 17 16.06 4.27 -7.95
C ASN A 17 14.87 4.66 -7.04
N ALA A 18 14.80 5.92 -6.61
CA ALA A 18 13.72 6.43 -5.77
C ALA A 18 12.42 6.60 -6.54
N ARG A 19 11.31 6.21 -5.91
CA ARG A 19 9.96 6.31 -6.47
C ARG A 19 8.99 6.86 -5.44
N LEU A 20 8.26 7.90 -5.80
CA LEU A 20 7.17 8.39 -4.98
C LEU A 20 5.92 7.55 -5.29
N PHE A 21 5.48 6.75 -4.33
CA PHE A 21 4.19 6.09 -4.40
C PHE A 21 3.07 7.06 -4.05
N ILE A 22 2.00 7.02 -4.84
CA ILE A 22 0.84 7.91 -4.74
C ILE A 22 -0.41 7.04 -4.65
N GLY A 23 -1.02 7.02 -3.47
CA GLY A 23 -2.30 6.38 -3.23
C GLY A 23 -3.45 7.29 -3.61
N THR A 24 -4.50 6.71 -4.19
CA THR A 24 -5.69 7.45 -4.64
C THR A 24 -6.95 7.02 -3.91
N ILE A 25 -7.98 7.88 -3.98
CA ILE A 25 -9.33 7.61 -3.45
C ILE A 25 -9.98 6.34 -4.04
N THR A 26 -9.50 5.84 -5.18
CA THR A 26 -10.01 4.60 -5.78
C THR A 26 -9.14 3.38 -5.46
N GLY A 27 -8.13 3.51 -4.61
CA GLY A 27 -7.24 2.41 -4.21
C GLY A 27 -6.12 2.10 -5.17
N ASN A 28 -6.04 2.80 -6.29
CA ASN A 28 -4.93 2.62 -7.20
C ASN A 28 -3.69 3.30 -6.61
N ILE A 29 -2.55 2.63 -6.76
CA ILE A 29 -1.24 3.16 -6.42
C ILE A 29 -0.47 3.36 -7.71
N PHE A 30 0.10 4.55 -7.85
CA PHE A 30 0.98 4.90 -8.94
C PHE A 30 2.36 5.21 -8.39
N GLY A 31 3.38 5.00 -9.23
CA GLY A 31 4.76 5.33 -8.93
C GLY A 31 5.23 6.45 -9.83
N LEU A 32 5.84 7.49 -9.24
CA LEU A 32 6.56 8.52 -9.98
C LEU A 32 8.06 8.31 -9.77
N CYS A 33 8.79 8.02 -10.83
CA CYS A 33 10.25 7.93 -10.79
C CYS A 33 10.86 9.29 -10.46
N ALA A 34 11.70 9.38 -9.43
CA ALA A 34 12.29 10.65 -9.01
C ALA A 34 13.25 11.23 -10.06
N VAL A 35 13.91 10.37 -10.85
CA VAL A 35 14.88 10.78 -11.87
C VAL A 35 14.22 11.09 -13.21
N SER A 36 13.47 10.13 -13.76
CA SER A 36 12.89 10.27 -15.10
C SER A 36 11.58 11.05 -15.10
N LEU A 37 10.95 11.26 -13.93
CA LEU A 37 9.58 11.78 -13.80
C LEU A 37 8.54 10.94 -14.56
N GLU A 38 8.90 9.72 -14.94
CA GLU A 38 7.95 8.79 -15.54
C GLU A 38 6.97 8.31 -14.49
N PHE A 39 5.70 8.32 -14.89
CA PHE A 39 4.57 7.90 -14.07
C PHE A 39 4.12 6.51 -14.52
N SER A 40 4.05 5.56 -13.59
CA SER A 40 3.65 4.19 -13.87
C SER A 40 2.55 3.70 -12.90
N GLU A 41 1.76 2.75 -13.38
CA GLU A 41 0.82 2.00 -12.55
C GLU A 41 1.58 0.95 -11.74
N VAL A 42 1.40 0.97 -10.43
CA VAL A 42 2.06 0.04 -9.49
C VAL A 42 1.08 -1.00 -8.99
N LEU A 43 -0.14 -0.59 -8.66
CA LEU A 43 -1.18 -1.48 -8.15
C LEU A 43 -2.56 -0.96 -8.52
N LEU A 44 -3.40 -1.85 -9.06
CA LEU A 44 -4.79 -1.56 -9.38
C LEU A 44 -5.70 -2.34 -8.43
N PHE A 45 -6.50 -1.63 -7.64
CA PHE A 45 -7.28 -2.23 -6.55
C PHE A 45 -8.23 -3.33 -7.04
N GLU A 46 -9.01 -3.04 -8.08
CA GLU A 46 -10.00 -3.96 -8.66
C GLU A 46 -9.33 -5.18 -9.33
N GLU A 47 -8.12 -5.02 -9.86
CA GLU A 47 -7.45 -6.07 -10.62
C GLU A 47 -6.60 -7.01 -9.75
N THR A 48 -6.07 -6.49 -8.64
CA THR A 48 -5.13 -7.18 -7.77
C THR A 48 -5.76 -7.49 -6.42
N ILE A 49 -6.21 -6.46 -5.69
CA ILE A 49 -6.65 -6.61 -4.30
C ILE A 49 -7.99 -7.32 -4.19
N VAL A 50 -8.99 -6.88 -4.97
CA VAL A 50 -10.34 -7.46 -4.94
C VAL A 50 -10.30 -8.94 -5.32
N LYS A 51 -9.51 -9.30 -6.35
CA LYS A 51 -9.35 -10.70 -6.76
C LYS A 51 -8.67 -11.56 -5.69
N SER A 52 -7.65 -11.04 -5.01
CA SER A 52 -6.92 -11.77 -3.96
C SER A 52 -7.71 -11.89 -2.65
N MET A 53 -8.58 -10.94 -2.33
CA MET A 53 -9.33 -10.91 -1.06
C MET A 53 -10.71 -11.58 -1.13
N ASN A 54 -11.27 -11.78 -2.33
CA ASN A 54 -12.64 -12.26 -2.56
C ASN A 54 -13.68 -11.62 -1.58
N PRO A 55 -13.78 -10.28 -1.55
CA PRO A 55 -14.58 -9.63 -0.52
C PRO A 55 -16.09 -9.88 -0.76
N SER A 56 -16.76 -10.41 0.25
CA SER A 56 -18.23 -10.58 0.24
C SER A 56 -19.00 -9.26 0.42
N LYS A 57 -18.30 -8.16 0.72
CA LYS A 57 -18.84 -6.84 1.01
C LYS A 57 -18.17 -5.79 0.12
N ASP A 58 -18.89 -4.70 -0.13
CA ASP A 58 -18.31 -3.48 -0.69
C ASP A 58 -17.36 -2.91 0.38
N ILE A 59 -16.06 -3.10 0.21
CA ILE A 59 -15.06 -2.57 1.15
C ILE A 59 -14.53 -1.27 0.57
N GLY A 60 -14.33 -0.28 1.44
CA GLY A 60 -13.73 0.97 1.03
C GLY A 60 -12.38 0.73 0.37
N ARG A 61 -12.20 1.35 -0.80
CA ARG A 61 -11.00 1.18 -1.64
C ARG A 61 -9.99 2.30 -1.49
N SER A 62 -10.27 3.37 -0.76
CA SER A 62 -9.34 4.50 -0.65
C SER A 62 -7.99 4.05 -0.12
N ALA A 63 -6.88 4.27 -0.84
CA ALA A 63 -5.55 4.00 -0.31
C ALA A 63 -5.18 5.13 0.67
N ASN A 64 -5.35 4.92 1.97
CA ASN A 64 -5.18 5.97 2.97
C ASN A 64 -3.76 6.09 3.47
N GLN A 65 -3.00 4.99 3.47
CA GLN A 65 -1.61 4.97 3.93
C GLN A 65 -0.84 3.94 3.09
N ILE A 66 0.41 4.28 2.79
CA ILE A 66 1.39 3.39 2.17
C ILE A 66 2.61 3.46 3.06
N MET A 67 3.23 2.32 3.34
CA MET A 67 4.49 2.26 4.06
C MET A 67 5.40 1.25 3.39
N VAL A 68 6.62 1.68 3.07
CA VAL A 68 7.64 0.83 2.46
C VAL A 68 8.41 0.11 3.56
N ASN A 69 8.65 -1.19 3.38
CA ASN A 69 9.46 -1.95 4.32
C ASN A 69 10.92 -1.43 4.29
N PRO A 70 11.48 -0.98 5.43
CA PRO A 70 12.83 -0.45 5.47
C PRO A 70 13.92 -1.51 5.24
N THR A 71 13.61 -2.81 5.41
CA THR A 71 14.58 -3.91 5.20
C THR A 71 14.47 -4.54 3.82
N ASP A 72 13.29 -4.52 3.20
CA ASP A 72 13.07 -4.97 1.83
C ASP A 72 12.14 -3.99 1.10
N VAL A 73 12.73 -3.07 0.36
CA VAL A 73 12.02 -2.01 -0.36
C VAL A 73 11.03 -2.52 -1.41
N ASN A 74 11.04 -3.81 -1.76
CA ASN A 74 10.05 -4.43 -2.64
C ASN A 74 8.76 -4.82 -1.90
N GLN A 75 8.75 -4.76 -0.57
CA GLN A 75 7.57 -5.06 0.24
C GLN A 75 6.94 -3.76 0.75
N VAL A 76 5.62 -3.65 0.60
CA VAL A 76 4.85 -2.49 1.04
C VAL A 76 3.62 -2.92 1.84
N LEU A 77 3.30 -2.16 2.88
CA LEU A 77 2.00 -2.21 3.54
C LEU A 77 1.12 -1.09 3.02
N ILE A 78 -0.13 -1.42 2.71
CA ILE A 78 -1.12 -0.47 2.23
C ILE A 78 -2.36 -0.58 3.10
N ALA A 79 -2.80 0.52 3.67
CA ALA A 79 -4.09 0.60 4.35
C ALA A 79 -5.17 1.12 3.41
N PHE A 80 -6.19 0.31 3.14
CA PHE A 80 -7.39 0.73 2.40
C PHE A 80 -8.54 1.02 3.36
N ASP A 81 -9.18 2.18 3.18
CA ASP A 81 -10.27 2.71 4.01
C ASP A 81 -9.96 2.72 5.52
N ASN A 82 -8.68 2.71 5.89
CA ASN A 82 -8.20 2.49 7.26
C ASN A 82 -8.68 1.18 7.91
N HIS A 83 -9.21 0.21 7.16
CA HIS A 83 -9.79 -1.02 7.71
C HIS A 83 -9.24 -2.30 7.07
N ILE A 84 -8.70 -2.22 5.85
CA ILE A 84 -7.95 -3.31 5.24
C ILE A 84 -6.48 -2.96 5.29
N ILE A 85 -5.65 -3.89 5.72
CA ILE A 85 -4.19 -3.82 5.53
C ILE A 85 -3.83 -4.87 4.50
N VAL A 86 -3.10 -4.47 3.47
CA VAL A 86 -2.53 -5.38 2.48
C VAL A 86 -1.02 -5.33 2.58
N HIS A 87 -0.41 -6.50 2.70
CA HIS A 87 1.00 -6.70 2.47
C HIS A 87 1.23 -7.12 1.03
N TYR A 88 1.94 -6.29 0.27
CA TYR A 88 2.12 -6.45 -1.17
C TYR A 88 3.60 -6.52 -1.53
N ASN A 89 3.94 -7.44 -2.43
CA ASN A 89 5.27 -7.56 -3.01
C ASN A 89 5.28 -6.93 -4.41
N LEU A 90 6.06 -5.86 -4.57
CA LEU A 90 6.23 -5.11 -5.81
C LEU A 90 6.99 -5.87 -6.90
N LEU A 91 7.84 -6.83 -6.52
CA LEU A 91 8.64 -7.59 -7.47
C LEU A 91 7.81 -8.72 -8.09
N SER A 92 7.08 -9.49 -7.27
CA SER A 92 6.20 -10.56 -7.79
C SER A 92 4.82 -10.05 -8.22
N ASN A 93 4.45 -8.81 -7.86
CA ASN A 93 3.13 -8.23 -8.06
C ASN A 93 2.00 -9.02 -7.38
N GLU A 94 2.24 -9.47 -6.15
CA GLU A 94 1.32 -10.32 -5.41
C GLU A 94 0.98 -9.77 -4.03
N VAL A 95 -0.25 -10.02 -3.60
CA VAL A 95 -0.67 -9.85 -2.22
C VAL A 95 -0.13 -11.03 -1.40
N LEU A 96 0.81 -10.76 -0.51
CA LEU A 96 1.38 -11.76 0.39
C LEU A 96 0.39 -12.10 1.51
N HIS A 97 -0.16 -11.06 2.15
CA HIS A 97 -1.11 -11.19 3.25
C HIS A 97 -2.12 -10.02 3.21
N HIS A 98 -3.29 -10.24 3.79
CA HIS A 98 -4.24 -9.18 4.06
C HIS A 98 -4.90 -9.37 5.42
N TRP A 99 -5.29 -8.27 6.04
CA TRP A 99 -6.00 -8.26 7.32
C TRP A 99 -7.16 -7.27 7.23
N ILE A 100 -8.31 -7.67 7.76
CA ILE A 100 -9.46 -6.78 7.92
C ILE A 100 -9.62 -6.54 9.41
N VAL A 101 -9.67 -5.26 9.79
CA VAL A 101 -9.75 -4.84 11.19
C VAL A 101 -11.02 -4.04 11.44
N GLN A 102 -11.56 -4.16 12.64
CA GLN A 102 -12.79 -3.45 13.02
C GLN A 102 -12.53 -1.99 13.38
N GLN A 103 -11.37 -1.70 13.97
CA GLN A 103 -10.95 -0.36 14.36
C GLN A 103 -10.15 0.31 13.25
N ALA A 104 -10.35 1.62 13.06
CA ALA A 104 -9.62 2.37 12.04
C ALA A 104 -8.11 2.43 12.36
N ILE A 105 -7.31 2.11 11.36
CA ILE A 105 -5.85 2.06 11.40
C ILE A 105 -5.29 3.47 11.19
N THR A 106 -4.47 3.90 12.13
CA THR A 106 -3.61 5.08 11.97
C THR A 106 -2.18 4.65 11.63
N VAL A 107 -1.36 5.58 11.13
CA VAL A 107 0.04 5.32 10.73
C VAL A 107 0.83 4.55 11.80
N CYS A 108 0.60 4.85 13.09
CA CYS A 108 1.23 4.16 14.21
C CYS A 108 1.01 2.64 14.24
N HIS A 109 -0.04 2.14 13.59
CA HIS A 109 -0.40 0.73 13.58
C HIS A 109 0.25 -0.07 12.45
N LEU A 110 0.71 0.58 11.38
CA LEU A 110 1.35 -0.14 10.28
C LEU A 110 2.81 -0.50 10.62
N PHE A 111 3.50 0.35 11.40
CA PHE A 111 4.92 0.14 11.74
C PHE A 111 5.20 -1.24 12.36
N PRO A 112 4.46 -1.72 13.38
CA PRO A 112 4.70 -3.05 13.97
C PRO A 112 4.49 -4.20 12.97
N LEU A 113 3.54 -4.06 12.04
CA LEU A 113 3.21 -5.11 11.07
C LEU A 113 4.36 -5.37 10.09
N LEU A 114 5.16 -4.35 9.74
CA LEU A 114 6.37 -4.54 8.93
C LEU A 114 7.43 -5.40 9.62
N PHE A 115 7.52 -5.33 10.94
CA PHE A 115 8.48 -6.12 11.73
C PHE A 115 7.91 -7.50 12.10
N GLY A 116 6.79 -7.91 11.50
CA GLY A 116 6.15 -9.20 11.77
C GLY A 116 5.35 -9.25 13.07
N PHE A 117 5.15 -8.12 13.76
CA PHE A 117 4.25 -8.08 14.92
C PHE A 117 2.80 -8.09 14.42
N VAL A 118 2.11 -9.21 14.62
CA VAL A 118 0.65 -9.25 14.47
C VAL A 118 0.05 -8.43 15.60
N MET A 119 -0.41 -7.23 15.28
CA MET A 119 -1.24 -6.48 16.22
C MET A 119 -2.59 -7.15 16.35
N SER A 120 -2.98 -7.47 17.59
CA SER A 120 -4.34 -7.95 17.88
C SER A 120 -5.28 -6.76 17.87
N PHE A 121 -5.90 -6.51 16.71
CA PHE A 121 -6.99 -5.54 16.60
C PHE A 121 -8.25 -6.19 17.17
N LYS A 122 -8.68 -5.76 18.36
CA LYS A 122 -9.96 -6.15 18.94
C LYS A 122 -11.12 -5.40 18.30
#